data_AF-A0A7S4JW64-F1
#
_entry.id   AF-A0A7S4JW64-F1
#
_cell.length_a   1.000
_cell.length_b   1.000
_cell.length_c   1.000
_cell.angle_alpha   90.00
_cell.angle_beta   90.00
_cell.angle_gamma   90.00
#
_symmetry.space_group_name_H-M   'P 1'
#
loop_
_entity.id
_entity.type
_entity.pdbx_description
1 polymer ?
#
loop_
_entity_poly.entity_id
_entity_poly.type
_entity_poly.pdbx_seq_one_letter_code
_entity_poly.pdbx_strand_id
1 'polypeptide(L)'
;MEELDQNGSTPLHESFRREAPLEVQEYLLSKYPSAIGRKDSRGRTALHAAMCYQKDVPLHLIKMIVEHCPIVVETGDSHDTLPLHFAAWGTSDLDVVQFLAEKHQEALSRKDTFSGWTPLHSACAPTWSGRSSLEIVKFLVTRQPEMVREVDRNGFNPLHLACSEHPACEPNKFSLGVVDYLSRMYPELLKVKSCRGKLPLHLACEWNAPLGIITTLVERYPDALKVKDEDTGWTPMHHICEAAACGRDVKLSTVRVLAERHPVCDKDDKGRTPFDVMSEILERSERGKCAIEACMKMSCERAPDILEIFRHMSLLNHIASPNLDKSEVSEALDTMISLKWPQGVTVFFDFYPLSLCLLPMDDLLMPDILSVIGRRCSLDTMWEVVRNKSNILGKKGELLELLTDSKKKPDYFYLSI
;
A
#
# COMPACT_ATOMS: atom_id res chain seq x y z
N MET A 1 42.96 -11.15 21.54
CA MET A 1 42.08 -11.84 20.56
C MET A 1 40.87 -12.51 21.21
N GLU A 2 40.92 -12.87 22.50
CA GLU A 2 39.69 -13.14 23.28
C GLU A 2 39.07 -11.87 23.89
N GLU A 3 39.76 -10.74 23.78
CA GLU A 3 39.21 -9.43 24.11
C GLU A 3 38.02 -9.16 23.22
N LEU A 4 36.89 -8.98 23.88
CA LEU A 4 35.64 -8.62 23.24
C LEU A 4 35.61 -7.10 23.06
N ASP A 5 35.01 -6.63 21.97
CA ASP A 5 34.70 -5.22 21.83
C ASP A 5 33.62 -4.79 22.85
N GLN A 6 33.24 -3.51 22.82
CA GLN A 6 32.18 -2.96 23.68
C GLN A 6 30.81 -3.64 23.47
N ASN A 7 30.63 -4.35 22.36
CA ASN A 7 29.43 -5.11 22.02
C ASN A 7 29.59 -6.60 22.32
N GLY A 8 30.62 -7.03 23.05
CA GLY A 8 30.86 -8.45 23.30
C GLY A 8 31.30 -9.23 22.05
N SER A 9 31.64 -8.56 20.94
CA SER A 9 31.97 -9.19 19.66
C SER A 9 33.42 -9.67 19.68
N THR A 10 33.64 -10.89 19.21
CA THR A 10 34.99 -11.41 18.93
C THR A 10 35.52 -10.86 17.59
N PRO A 11 36.83 -10.95 17.31
CA PRO A 11 37.37 -10.61 15.98
C PRO A 11 36.68 -11.36 14.83
N LEU A 12 36.18 -12.57 15.07
CA LEU A 12 35.44 -13.35 14.09
C LEU A 12 34.03 -12.77 13.80
N HIS A 13 33.36 -12.18 14.79
CA HIS A 13 32.10 -11.45 14.53
C HIS A 13 32.38 -10.21 13.66
N GLU A 14 33.44 -9.49 13.98
CA GLU A 14 33.81 -8.28 13.26
C GLU A 14 34.28 -8.57 11.84
N SER A 15 34.95 -9.72 11.59
CA SER A 15 35.36 -10.11 10.25
C SER A 15 34.17 -10.32 9.31
N PHE A 16 33.04 -10.85 9.80
CA PHE A 16 31.81 -10.93 9.00
C PHE A 16 31.12 -9.57 8.86
N ARG A 17 31.04 -8.80 9.95
CA ARG A 17 30.41 -7.47 9.95
C ARG A 17 31.07 -6.49 8.99
N ARG A 18 32.38 -6.59 8.82
CA ARG A 18 33.19 -5.75 7.94
C ARG A 18 33.47 -6.36 6.58
N GLU A 19 32.92 -7.54 6.29
CA GLU A 19 33.20 -8.29 5.06
C GLU A 19 34.71 -8.42 4.80
N ALA A 20 35.46 -8.82 5.82
CA ALA A 20 36.90 -9.03 5.72
C ALA A 20 37.22 -10.10 4.66
N PRO A 21 38.42 -10.08 4.05
CA PRO A 21 38.82 -11.06 3.05
C PRO A 21 38.64 -12.49 3.53
N LEU A 22 38.28 -13.37 2.60
CA LEU A 22 37.96 -14.77 2.87
C LEU A 22 39.07 -15.47 3.67
N GLU A 23 40.32 -15.23 3.30
CA GLU A 23 41.51 -15.81 3.91
C GLU A 23 41.65 -15.41 5.39
N VAL A 24 41.23 -14.19 5.74
CA VAL A 24 41.22 -13.72 7.14
C VAL A 24 40.14 -14.48 7.92
N GLN A 25 38.96 -14.68 7.33
CA GLN A 25 37.87 -15.41 7.97
C GLN A 25 38.25 -16.88 8.19
N GLU A 26 38.81 -17.55 7.18
CA GLU A 26 39.31 -18.93 7.26
C GLU A 26 40.42 -19.07 8.31
N TYR A 27 41.37 -18.12 8.33
CA TYR A 27 42.45 -18.11 9.32
C TYR A 27 41.89 -17.99 10.75
N LEU A 28 40.93 -17.09 10.98
CA LEU A 28 40.32 -16.90 12.29
C LEU A 28 39.54 -18.15 12.73
N LEU A 29 38.78 -18.79 11.83
CA LEU A 29 38.06 -20.03 12.11
C LEU A 29 39.03 -21.17 12.47
N SER A 30 40.11 -21.32 11.71
CA SER A 30 41.09 -22.40 11.89
C SER A 30 41.93 -22.23 13.15
N LYS A 31 42.29 -20.99 13.51
CA LYS A 31 43.16 -20.72 14.67
C LYS A 31 42.40 -20.56 15.97
N TYR A 32 41.16 -20.10 15.93
CA TYR A 32 40.37 -19.78 17.12
C TYR A 32 38.97 -20.43 17.09
N PRO A 33 38.88 -21.77 17.02
CA PRO A 33 37.59 -22.47 16.95
C PRO A 33 36.71 -22.22 18.19
N SER A 34 37.32 -21.94 19.35
CA SER A 34 36.59 -21.57 20.57
C SER A 34 35.78 -20.26 20.44
N ALA A 35 36.15 -19.39 19.50
CA ALA A 35 35.46 -18.13 19.25
C ALA A 35 34.14 -18.31 18.47
N ILE A 36 33.94 -19.44 17.80
CA ILE A 36 32.78 -19.71 16.93
C ILE A 36 31.47 -19.73 17.73
N GLY A 37 31.48 -20.39 18.89
CA GLY A 37 30.33 -20.50 19.78
C GLY A 37 30.16 -19.33 20.76
N ARG A 38 31.10 -18.37 20.79
CA ARG A 38 30.99 -17.20 21.67
C ARG A 38 29.83 -16.32 21.19
N LYS A 39 29.06 -15.79 22.14
CA LYS A 39 27.94 -14.89 21.87
C LYS A 39 28.35 -13.44 22.07
N ASP A 40 27.91 -12.56 21.18
CA ASP A 40 27.97 -11.11 21.35
C ASP A 40 26.88 -10.61 22.34
N SER A 41 26.81 -9.30 22.57
CA SER A 41 25.82 -8.68 23.47
C SER A 41 24.36 -8.87 23.04
N ARG A 42 24.12 -9.23 21.77
CA ARG A 42 22.80 -9.60 21.23
C ARG A 42 22.59 -11.12 21.22
N GLY A 43 23.45 -11.89 21.90
CA GLY A 43 23.35 -13.34 21.97
C GLY A 43 23.78 -14.04 20.67
N ARG A 44 24.32 -13.32 19.70
CA ARG A 44 24.63 -13.85 18.36
C ARG A 44 25.99 -14.52 18.35
N THR A 45 26.07 -15.67 17.68
CA THR A 45 27.32 -16.37 17.39
C THR A 45 27.97 -15.86 16.10
N ALA A 46 29.17 -16.35 15.78
CA ALA A 46 29.83 -16.06 14.51
C ALA A 46 28.95 -16.42 13.29
N LEU A 47 28.18 -17.51 13.37
CA LEU A 47 27.26 -17.91 12.30
C LEU A 47 26.13 -16.88 12.10
N HIS A 48 25.57 -16.34 13.18
CA HIS A 48 24.58 -15.27 13.06
C HIS A 48 25.19 -14.02 12.44
N ALA A 49 26.41 -13.65 12.82
CA ALA A 49 27.09 -12.50 12.23
C ALA A 49 27.31 -12.68 10.72
N ALA A 50 27.74 -13.88 10.29
CA ALA A 50 27.87 -14.24 8.88
C ALA A 50 26.54 -14.08 8.13
N MET A 51 25.45 -14.67 8.66
CA MET A 51 24.12 -14.62 8.02
C MET A 51 23.43 -13.26 8.12
N CYS A 52 23.76 -12.42 9.10
CA CYS A 52 23.08 -11.14 9.30
C CYS A 52 23.76 -9.99 8.54
N TYR A 53 25.08 -10.02 8.41
CA TYR A 53 25.84 -8.84 7.98
C TYR A 53 26.46 -8.97 6.60
N GLN A 54 27.00 -10.15 6.26
CA GLN A 54 27.72 -10.34 5.01
C GLN A 54 26.78 -10.95 3.97
N LYS A 55 26.76 -10.35 2.79
CA LYS A 55 26.04 -10.93 1.65
C LYS A 55 26.88 -12.03 1.00
N ASP A 56 26.20 -13.06 0.51
CA ASP A 56 26.80 -14.10 -0.33
C ASP A 56 27.97 -14.83 0.36
N VAL A 57 27.80 -15.14 1.66
CA VAL A 57 28.81 -15.89 2.42
C VAL A 57 29.00 -17.27 1.77
N PRO A 58 30.23 -17.62 1.35
CA PRO A 58 30.49 -18.89 0.72
C PRO A 58 30.08 -20.09 1.58
N LEU A 59 29.41 -21.08 0.97
CA LEU A 59 28.97 -22.29 1.67
C LEU A 59 30.11 -23.02 2.39
N HIS A 60 31.34 -22.97 1.87
CA HIS A 60 32.49 -23.62 2.50
C HIS A 60 32.83 -23.01 3.87
N LEU A 61 32.69 -21.69 4.06
CA LEU A 61 32.88 -21.05 5.36
C LEU A 61 31.81 -21.49 6.35
N ILE A 62 30.56 -21.57 5.89
CA ILE A 62 29.44 -22.03 6.72
C ILE A 62 29.66 -23.49 7.15
N LYS A 63 30.12 -24.34 6.23
CA LYS A 63 30.52 -25.73 6.55
C LYS A 63 31.63 -25.75 7.59
N MET A 64 32.69 -24.96 7.41
CA MET A 64 33.80 -24.88 8.36
C MET A 64 33.32 -24.45 9.75
N ILE A 65 32.45 -23.43 9.86
CA ILE A 65 31.85 -22.99 11.12
C ILE A 65 31.09 -24.13 11.80
N VAL A 66 30.22 -24.81 11.06
CA VAL A 66 29.35 -25.87 11.59
C VAL A 66 30.13 -27.13 11.93
N GLU A 67 31.20 -27.45 11.19
CA GLU A 67 32.09 -28.59 11.48
C GLU A 67 32.85 -28.39 12.79
N HIS A 68 33.34 -27.18 13.05
CA HIS A 68 34.06 -26.88 14.29
C HIS A 68 33.12 -26.73 15.50
N CYS A 69 31.90 -26.24 15.30
CA CYS A 69 30.94 -26.04 16.38
C CYS A 69 29.50 -26.29 15.91
N PRO A 70 29.02 -27.56 15.88
CA PRO A 70 27.71 -27.90 15.32
C PRO A 70 26.55 -27.19 16.03
N ILE A 71 26.63 -27.02 17.35
CA ILE A 71 25.55 -26.44 18.18
C ILE A 71 25.14 -25.02 17.77
N VAL A 72 25.99 -24.29 17.02
CA VAL A 72 25.69 -22.91 16.60
C VAL A 72 24.52 -22.82 15.63
N VAL A 73 24.15 -23.90 14.94
CA VAL A 73 22.95 -23.92 14.07
C VAL A 73 21.64 -23.97 14.87
N GLU A 74 21.68 -24.49 16.09
CA GLU A 74 20.54 -24.64 17.01
C GLU A 74 20.43 -23.50 18.02
N THR A 75 21.51 -22.73 18.12
CA THR A 75 21.65 -21.63 19.06
C THR A 75 20.87 -20.43 18.53
N GLY A 76 19.91 -19.91 19.30
CA GLY A 76 19.28 -18.63 19.02
C GLY A 76 20.07 -17.45 19.57
N ASP A 77 19.84 -16.28 18.98
CA ASP A 77 20.25 -15.00 19.54
C ASP A 77 19.42 -14.62 20.79
N SER A 78 19.54 -13.38 21.29
CA SER A 78 18.75 -12.93 22.46
C SER A 78 17.23 -12.96 22.27
N HIS A 79 16.76 -13.10 21.03
CA HIS A 79 15.37 -13.25 20.67
C HIS A 79 15.05 -14.66 20.14
N ASP A 80 15.89 -15.65 20.43
CA ASP A 80 15.79 -17.01 19.86
C ASP A 80 15.77 -17.04 18.32
N THR A 81 16.27 -15.99 17.66
CA THR A 81 16.38 -15.94 16.20
C THR A 81 17.51 -16.84 15.78
N LEU A 82 17.20 -17.99 15.17
CA LEU A 82 18.21 -18.92 14.65
C LEU A 82 18.94 -18.36 13.42
N PRO A 83 20.15 -18.87 13.10
CA PRO A 83 20.84 -18.52 11.86
C PRO A 83 20.03 -18.79 10.59
N LEU A 84 19.16 -19.81 10.62
CA LEU A 84 18.27 -20.13 9.50
C LEU A 84 17.28 -19.00 9.18
N HIS A 85 16.80 -18.26 10.20
CA HIS A 85 15.93 -17.08 9.97
C HIS A 85 16.68 -16.00 9.17
N PHE A 86 17.90 -15.67 9.59
CA PHE A 86 18.74 -14.69 8.91
C PHE A 86 19.10 -15.14 7.49
N ALA A 87 19.50 -16.41 7.31
CA ALA A 87 19.81 -16.96 6.00
C ALA A 87 18.61 -16.90 5.04
N ALA A 88 17.40 -17.22 5.56
CA ALA A 88 16.16 -17.18 4.80
C ALA A 88 15.77 -15.75 4.39
N TRP A 89 16.12 -14.74 5.19
CA TRP A 89 15.81 -13.32 4.93
C TRP A 89 16.60 -12.68 3.77
N GLY A 90 17.32 -13.47 2.96
CA GLY A 90 17.90 -13.01 1.69
C GLY A 90 19.31 -12.43 1.77
N THR A 91 20.08 -12.84 2.78
CA THR A 91 21.54 -12.62 2.85
C THR A 91 22.35 -13.75 2.21
N SER A 92 21.71 -14.91 2.00
CA SER A 92 22.38 -16.15 1.63
C SER A 92 21.72 -16.82 0.42
N ASP A 93 22.51 -17.61 -0.31
CA ASP A 93 22.03 -18.44 -1.40
C ASP A 93 21.22 -19.64 -0.89
N LEU A 94 20.44 -20.22 -1.81
CA LEU A 94 19.61 -21.40 -1.53
C LEU A 94 20.43 -22.54 -0.92
N ASP A 95 21.65 -22.79 -1.40
CA ASP A 95 22.51 -23.88 -0.93
C ASP A 95 22.88 -23.74 0.56
N VAL A 96 23.04 -22.52 1.05
CA VAL A 96 23.31 -22.24 2.48
C VAL A 96 22.05 -22.53 3.31
N VAL A 97 20.89 -22.08 2.84
CA VAL A 97 19.60 -22.36 3.51
C VAL A 97 19.32 -23.87 3.55
N GLN A 98 19.57 -24.57 2.44
CA GLN A 98 19.43 -26.03 2.35
C GLN A 98 20.33 -26.73 3.36
N PHE A 99 21.62 -26.37 3.38
CA PHE A 99 22.58 -26.94 4.31
C PHE A 99 22.19 -26.72 5.78
N LEU A 100 21.78 -25.51 6.16
CA LEU A 100 21.37 -25.21 7.53
C LEU A 100 20.09 -25.96 7.92
N ALA A 101 19.11 -26.03 7.02
CA ALA A 101 17.87 -26.78 7.25
C ALA A 101 18.11 -28.29 7.39
N GLU A 102 19.09 -28.85 6.66
CA GLU A 102 19.50 -30.25 6.80
C GLU A 102 20.21 -30.54 8.12
N LYS A 103 20.98 -29.58 8.63
CA LYS A 103 21.69 -29.72 9.91
C LYS A 103 20.77 -29.59 11.12
N HIS A 104 19.70 -28.81 11.01
CA HIS A 104 18.72 -28.66 12.08
C HIS A 104 17.30 -28.55 11.52
N GLN A 105 16.67 -29.71 11.30
CA GLN A 105 15.34 -29.77 10.69
C GLN A 105 14.25 -29.07 11.52
N GLU A 106 14.34 -29.15 12.86
CA GLU A 106 13.38 -28.50 13.76
C GLU A 106 13.42 -26.96 13.65
N ALA A 107 14.54 -26.39 13.18
CA ALA A 107 14.66 -24.95 12.93
C ALA A 107 13.59 -24.44 11.96
N LEU A 108 13.14 -25.29 11.02
CA LEU A 108 12.11 -24.91 10.05
C LEU A 108 10.85 -24.41 10.75
N SER A 109 10.40 -25.07 11.81
CA SER A 109 9.14 -24.70 12.49
C SER A 109 9.33 -23.78 13.70
N ARG A 110 10.57 -23.46 14.07
CA ARG A 110 10.84 -22.67 15.27
C ARG A 110 10.46 -21.21 15.04
N LYS A 111 9.74 -20.63 16.00
CA LYS A 111 9.43 -19.20 16.02
C LYS A 111 10.44 -18.45 16.86
N ASP A 112 10.86 -17.27 16.40
CA ASP A 112 11.61 -16.33 17.22
C ASP A 112 10.72 -15.73 18.32
N THR A 113 11.33 -15.21 19.39
CA THR A 113 10.63 -14.64 20.55
C THR A 113 10.48 -13.13 20.51
N PHE A 114 10.88 -12.44 19.44
CA PHE A 114 10.62 -11.03 19.23
C PHE A 114 9.35 -10.83 18.41
N SER A 115 9.33 -11.33 17.18
CA SER A 115 8.23 -11.22 16.21
C SER A 115 7.33 -12.45 16.14
N GLY A 116 7.80 -13.62 16.56
CA GLY A 116 7.07 -14.88 16.34
C GLY A 116 7.19 -15.40 14.91
N TRP A 117 8.21 -14.96 14.17
CA TRP A 117 8.52 -15.39 12.81
C TRP A 117 9.13 -16.77 12.81
N THR A 118 8.69 -17.57 11.85
CA THR A 118 9.40 -18.75 11.38
C THR A 118 10.39 -18.37 10.28
N PRO A 119 11.32 -19.23 9.85
CA PRO A 119 12.16 -18.97 8.69
C PRO A 119 11.38 -18.66 7.42
N LEU A 120 10.16 -19.18 7.25
CA LEU A 120 9.29 -18.84 6.12
C LEU A 120 8.79 -17.39 6.19
N HIS A 121 8.47 -16.89 7.39
CA HIS A 121 8.13 -15.48 7.59
C HIS A 121 9.33 -14.60 7.20
N SER A 122 10.54 -14.95 7.68
CA SER A 122 11.78 -14.27 7.29
C SER A 122 11.99 -14.28 5.77
N ALA A 123 11.76 -15.41 5.08
CA ALA A 123 11.91 -15.50 3.62
C ALA A 123 10.92 -14.62 2.83
N CYS A 124 9.74 -14.38 3.39
CA CYS A 124 8.70 -13.57 2.76
C CYS A 124 8.79 -12.09 3.15
N ALA A 125 9.49 -11.77 4.22
CA ALA A 125 9.66 -10.41 4.69
C ALA A 125 10.53 -9.58 3.72
N PRO A 126 10.30 -8.26 3.63
CA PRO A 126 11.12 -7.36 2.82
C PRO A 126 12.58 -7.42 3.25
N THR A 127 13.49 -7.55 2.30
CA THR A 127 14.92 -7.69 2.58
C THR A 127 15.66 -6.40 2.20
N TRP A 128 16.70 -6.04 2.97
CA TRP A 128 17.54 -4.88 2.61
C TRP A 128 18.21 -5.06 1.24
N SER A 129 18.47 -6.30 0.82
CA SER A 129 19.09 -6.63 -0.47
C SER A 129 18.11 -6.60 -1.63
N GLY A 130 16.79 -6.66 -1.40
CA GLY A 130 15.77 -6.86 -2.45
C GLY A 130 15.76 -8.28 -3.02
N ARG A 131 16.53 -9.20 -2.42
CA ARG A 131 16.59 -10.61 -2.80
C ARG A 131 15.67 -11.46 -1.93
N SER A 132 14.38 -11.20 -1.90
CA SER A 132 13.44 -12.24 -1.45
C SER A 132 13.40 -13.33 -2.53
N SER A 133 14.13 -14.43 -2.29
CA SER A 133 14.27 -15.50 -3.26
C SER A 133 13.03 -16.40 -3.25
N LEU A 134 12.28 -16.37 -4.36
CA LEU A 134 11.18 -17.31 -4.59
C LEU A 134 11.62 -18.77 -4.40
N GLU A 135 12.87 -19.09 -4.73
CA GLU A 135 13.39 -20.44 -4.60
C GLU A 135 13.60 -20.86 -3.14
N ILE A 136 13.99 -19.93 -2.26
CA ILE A 136 14.05 -20.19 -0.81
C ILE A 136 12.63 -20.44 -0.27
N VAL A 137 11.66 -19.62 -0.66
CA VAL A 137 10.26 -19.81 -0.25
C VAL A 137 9.74 -21.17 -0.71
N LYS A 138 9.93 -21.53 -1.99
CA LYS A 138 9.56 -22.85 -2.52
C LYS A 138 10.22 -23.99 -1.75
N PHE A 139 11.51 -23.88 -1.47
CA PHE A 139 12.24 -24.90 -0.71
C PHE A 139 11.66 -25.08 0.69
N LEU A 140 11.50 -23.99 1.45
CA LEU A 140 10.96 -24.03 2.81
C LEU A 140 9.55 -24.61 2.85
N VAL A 141 8.68 -24.16 1.94
CA VAL A 141 7.30 -24.67 1.80
C VAL A 141 7.28 -26.16 1.42
N THR A 142 8.18 -26.59 0.53
CA THR A 142 8.27 -28.01 0.13
C THR A 142 8.75 -28.89 1.29
N ARG A 143 9.69 -28.39 2.10
CA ARG A 143 10.24 -29.12 3.24
C ARG A 143 9.27 -29.21 4.42
N GLN A 144 8.53 -28.14 4.69
CA GLN A 144 7.58 -28.09 5.80
C GLN A 144 6.33 -27.24 5.43
N PRO A 145 5.35 -27.85 4.73
CA PRO A 145 4.16 -27.14 4.24
C PRO A 145 3.32 -26.49 5.34
N GLU A 146 3.29 -27.07 6.53
CA GLU A 146 2.45 -26.58 7.64
C GLU A 146 2.84 -25.18 8.12
N MET A 147 4.08 -24.75 7.92
CA MET A 147 4.54 -23.40 8.30
C MET A 147 3.77 -22.28 7.61
N VAL A 148 3.17 -22.58 6.45
CA VAL A 148 2.42 -21.60 5.65
C VAL A 148 1.20 -21.09 6.42
N ARG A 149 0.64 -21.90 7.33
CA ARG A 149 -0.53 -21.57 8.15
C ARG A 149 -0.18 -20.85 9.45
N GLU A 150 1.09 -20.86 9.83
CA GLU A 150 1.54 -20.18 11.02
C GLU A 150 1.41 -18.66 10.86
N VAL A 151 1.05 -18.00 11.95
CA VAL A 151 1.01 -16.54 12.04
C VAL A 151 2.02 -16.06 13.07
N ASP A 152 2.53 -14.86 12.83
CA ASP A 152 3.39 -14.15 13.77
C ASP A 152 2.60 -13.52 14.94
N ARG A 153 3.27 -12.76 15.80
CA ARG A 153 2.64 -12.09 16.94
C ARG A 153 1.63 -10.99 16.56
N ASN A 154 1.71 -10.47 15.35
CA ASN A 154 0.74 -9.52 14.81
C ASN A 154 -0.39 -10.23 14.03
N GLY A 155 -0.43 -11.57 14.07
CA GLY A 155 -1.38 -12.35 13.27
C GLY A 155 -1.05 -12.35 11.77
N PHE A 156 0.13 -11.90 11.37
CA PHE A 156 0.55 -11.93 9.97
C PHE A 156 0.99 -13.34 9.58
N ASN A 157 0.36 -13.88 8.54
CA ASN A 157 0.87 -15.04 7.82
C ASN A 157 1.99 -14.62 6.85
N PRO A 158 2.71 -15.57 6.21
CA PRO A 158 3.80 -15.24 5.28
C PRO A 158 3.37 -14.33 4.10
N LEU A 159 2.13 -14.44 3.63
CA LEU A 159 1.61 -13.61 2.54
C LEU A 159 1.38 -12.15 2.97
N HIS A 160 1.01 -11.90 4.23
CA HIS A 160 0.95 -10.53 4.78
C HIS A 160 2.32 -9.87 4.72
N LEU A 161 3.38 -10.59 5.14
CA LEU A 161 4.74 -10.06 5.13
C LEU A 161 5.23 -9.77 3.70
N ALA A 162 4.92 -10.64 2.74
CA ALA A 162 5.21 -10.43 1.32
C ALA A 162 4.49 -9.22 0.71
N CYS A 163 3.41 -8.75 1.35
CA CYS A 163 2.62 -7.57 0.95
C CYS A 163 2.89 -6.34 1.83
N SER A 164 3.83 -6.42 2.77
CA SER A 164 4.22 -5.32 3.64
C SER A 164 5.55 -4.71 3.21
N GLU A 165 5.83 -3.47 3.58
CA GLU A 165 7.20 -2.94 3.57
C GLU A 165 7.76 -2.86 4.99
N HIS A 166 9.08 -2.94 5.08
CA HIS A 166 9.79 -2.69 6.31
C HIS A 166 10.38 -1.27 6.26
N PRO A 167 10.18 -0.40 7.28
CA PRO A 167 10.63 0.99 7.26
C PRO A 167 12.15 1.19 7.06
N ALA A 168 12.93 0.16 7.39
CA ALA A 168 14.39 0.16 7.23
C ALA A 168 14.87 -0.35 5.86
N CYS A 169 13.97 -0.77 4.96
CA CYS A 169 14.31 -1.23 3.62
C CYS A 169 14.13 -0.10 2.61
N GLU A 170 14.87 -0.15 1.51
CA GLU A 170 14.59 0.71 0.35
C GLU A 170 13.16 0.46 -0.13
N PRO A 171 12.42 1.51 -0.52
CA PRO A 171 11.04 1.38 -0.94
C PRO A 171 10.92 0.50 -2.19
N ASN A 172 9.78 -0.17 -2.29
CA ASN A 172 9.29 -0.96 -3.41
C ASN A 172 10.01 -2.30 -3.66
N LYS A 173 10.51 -2.94 -2.60
CA LYS A 173 11.19 -4.26 -2.66
C LYS A 173 10.24 -5.44 -2.45
N PHE A 174 9.12 -5.44 -3.17
CA PHE A 174 8.18 -6.55 -3.12
C PHE A 174 8.53 -7.64 -4.14
N SER A 175 8.31 -8.90 -3.79
CA SER A 175 8.43 -10.01 -4.74
C SER A 175 7.06 -10.49 -5.22
N LEU A 176 6.72 -10.05 -6.43
CA LEU A 176 5.54 -10.55 -7.14
C LEU A 176 5.58 -12.08 -7.28
N GLY A 177 6.76 -12.68 -7.49
CA GLY A 177 6.90 -14.13 -7.60
C GLY A 177 6.50 -14.87 -6.33
N VAL A 178 6.86 -14.34 -5.15
CA VAL A 178 6.47 -14.94 -3.85
C VAL A 178 4.98 -14.79 -3.62
N VAL A 179 4.42 -13.59 -3.86
CA VAL A 179 2.98 -13.33 -3.75
C VAL A 179 2.20 -14.25 -4.69
N ASP A 180 2.61 -14.36 -5.96
CA ASP A 180 2.00 -15.22 -6.95
C ASP A 180 2.07 -16.70 -6.57
N TYR A 181 3.22 -17.18 -6.09
CA TYR A 181 3.35 -18.57 -5.68
C TYR A 181 2.45 -18.90 -4.47
N LEU A 182 2.54 -18.11 -3.39
CA LEU A 182 1.80 -18.37 -2.16
C LEU A 182 0.29 -18.25 -2.37
N SER A 183 -0.18 -17.19 -3.03
CA SER A 183 -1.62 -17.01 -3.24
C SER A 183 -2.22 -17.98 -4.26
N ARG A 184 -1.40 -18.67 -5.07
CA ARG A 184 -1.85 -19.71 -6.01
C ARG A 184 -1.94 -21.06 -5.34
N MET A 185 -0.90 -21.41 -4.59
CA MET A 185 -0.80 -22.70 -3.92
C MET A 185 -1.64 -22.77 -2.65
N TYR A 186 -1.79 -21.64 -1.96
CA TYR A 186 -2.49 -21.52 -0.69
C TYR A 186 -3.48 -20.32 -0.68
N PRO A 187 -4.59 -20.40 -1.44
CA PRO A 187 -5.57 -19.32 -1.53
C PRO A 187 -6.24 -18.96 -0.20
N GLU A 188 -6.24 -19.87 0.78
CA GLU A 188 -6.76 -19.63 2.12
C GLU A 188 -6.04 -18.50 2.85
N LEU A 189 -4.76 -18.26 2.54
CA LEU A 189 -3.97 -17.20 3.17
C LEU A 189 -4.50 -15.80 2.89
N LEU A 190 -5.20 -15.62 1.76
CA LEU A 190 -5.81 -14.35 1.36
C LEU A 190 -6.96 -13.95 2.29
N LYS A 191 -7.54 -14.90 3.02
CA LYS A 191 -8.72 -14.72 3.88
C LYS A 191 -8.37 -14.56 5.36
N VAL A 192 -7.14 -14.89 5.75
CA VAL A 192 -6.69 -14.77 7.13
C VAL A 192 -6.52 -13.28 7.46
N LYS A 193 -7.09 -12.86 8.58
CA LYS A 193 -6.94 -11.50 9.11
C LYS A 193 -5.83 -11.45 10.14
N SER A 194 -5.08 -10.35 10.15
CA SER A 194 -4.15 -10.02 11.23
C SER A 194 -4.87 -9.69 12.54
N CYS A 195 -4.10 -9.44 13.61
CA CYS A 195 -4.66 -9.00 14.90
C CYS A 195 -5.41 -7.66 14.83
N ARG A 196 -5.23 -6.89 13.74
CA ARG A 196 -5.91 -5.62 13.46
C ARG A 196 -7.06 -5.78 12.46
N GLY A 197 -7.44 -7.02 12.15
CA GLY A 197 -8.46 -7.33 11.14
C GLY A 197 -8.00 -7.12 9.68
N LYS A 198 -6.73 -6.79 9.44
CA LYS A 198 -6.20 -6.49 8.09
C LYS A 198 -5.92 -7.78 7.31
N LEU A 199 -6.36 -7.83 6.05
CA LEU A 199 -5.96 -8.85 5.07
C LEU A 199 -4.64 -8.48 4.38
N PRO A 200 -3.97 -9.40 3.63
CA PRO A 200 -2.79 -9.07 2.85
C PRO A 200 -3.00 -7.91 1.85
N LEU A 201 -4.21 -7.81 1.29
CA LEU A 201 -4.58 -6.70 0.39
C LEU A 201 -4.59 -5.34 1.09
N HIS A 202 -4.96 -5.27 2.37
CA HIS A 202 -4.92 -4.01 3.13
C HIS A 202 -3.48 -3.51 3.25
N LEU A 203 -2.55 -4.42 3.60
CA LEU A 203 -1.13 -4.08 3.70
C LEU A 203 -0.54 -3.68 2.33
N ALA A 204 -0.90 -4.40 1.27
CA ALA A 204 -0.46 -4.05 -0.08
C ALA A 204 -0.90 -2.63 -0.47
N CYS A 205 -2.11 -2.21 -0.10
CA CYS A 205 -2.60 -0.85 -0.34
C CYS A 205 -1.94 0.19 0.57
N GLU A 206 -1.81 -0.10 1.86
CA GLU A 206 -1.17 0.78 2.88
C GLU A 206 0.28 1.11 2.52
N TRP A 207 1.03 0.12 2.04
CA TRP A 207 2.43 0.28 1.67
C TRP A 207 2.65 0.66 0.21
N ASN A 208 1.58 0.87 -0.58
CA ASN A 208 1.64 1.17 -2.01
C ASN A 208 2.45 0.12 -2.81
N ALA A 209 2.11 -1.15 -2.64
CA ALA A 209 2.72 -2.26 -3.37
C ALA A 209 2.55 -2.10 -4.89
N PRO A 210 3.46 -2.67 -5.71
CA PRO A 210 3.36 -2.66 -7.16
C PRO A 210 1.98 -3.08 -7.64
N LEU A 211 1.50 -2.41 -8.70
CA LEU A 211 0.20 -2.71 -9.32
C LEU A 211 0.01 -4.20 -9.58
N GLY A 212 1.05 -4.91 -10.03
CA GLY A 212 1.00 -6.35 -10.30
C GLY A 212 0.64 -7.20 -9.06
N ILE A 213 1.08 -6.80 -7.87
CA ILE A 213 0.73 -7.48 -6.62
C ILE A 213 -0.73 -7.21 -6.29
N ILE A 214 -1.15 -5.94 -6.31
CA ILE A 214 -2.53 -5.55 -6.01
C ILE A 214 -3.50 -6.22 -6.99
N THR A 215 -3.23 -6.21 -8.29
CA THR A 215 -4.06 -6.90 -9.29
C THR A 215 -4.14 -8.39 -9.02
N THR A 216 -3.01 -9.06 -8.74
CA THR A 216 -2.98 -10.50 -8.45
C THR A 216 -3.84 -10.83 -7.24
N LEU A 217 -3.72 -10.06 -6.15
CA LEU A 217 -4.51 -10.28 -4.93
C LEU A 217 -6.01 -10.07 -5.18
N VAL A 218 -6.38 -8.99 -5.87
CA VAL A 218 -7.78 -8.68 -6.18
C VAL A 218 -8.39 -9.69 -7.15
N GLU A 219 -7.64 -10.19 -8.12
CA GLU A 219 -8.10 -11.23 -9.04
C GLU A 219 -8.35 -12.56 -8.34
N ARG A 220 -7.54 -12.90 -7.33
CA ARG A 220 -7.66 -14.16 -6.60
C ARG A 220 -8.70 -14.14 -5.50
N TYR A 221 -8.90 -12.98 -4.88
CA TYR A 221 -9.92 -12.82 -3.85
C TYR A 221 -10.61 -11.45 -3.95
N PRO A 222 -11.59 -11.29 -4.86
CA PRO A 222 -12.29 -10.01 -5.07
C PRO A 222 -13.06 -9.52 -3.84
N ASP A 223 -13.61 -10.43 -3.03
CA ASP A 223 -14.37 -10.06 -1.83
C ASP A 223 -13.50 -9.36 -0.77
N ALA A 224 -12.16 -9.48 -0.85
CA ALA A 224 -11.23 -8.75 0.02
C ALA A 224 -11.44 -7.24 -0.03
N LEU A 225 -11.96 -6.70 -1.13
CA LEU A 225 -12.21 -5.27 -1.29
C LEU A 225 -13.27 -4.73 -0.33
N LYS A 226 -14.23 -5.59 0.07
CA LYS A 226 -15.34 -5.26 0.99
C LYS A 226 -15.00 -5.48 2.45
N VAL A 227 -13.90 -6.17 2.72
CA VAL A 227 -13.51 -6.48 4.10
C VAL A 227 -12.97 -5.19 4.73
N LYS A 228 -13.50 -4.88 5.90
CA LYS A 228 -13.01 -3.79 6.75
C LYS A 228 -12.04 -4.33 7.78
N ASP A 229 -11.00 -3.56 8.06
CA ASP A 229 -10.16 -3.78 9.23
C ASP A 229 -10.89 -3.48 10.54
N GLU A 230 -10.34 -3.96 11.65
CA GLU A 230 -10.98 -3.85 12.97
C GLU A 230 -10.56 -2.60 13.74
N ASP A 231 -9.43 -1.98 13.37
CA ASP A 231 -8.92 -0.78 14.03
C ASP A 231 -9.72 0.47 13.66
N THR A 232 -10.11 0.58 12.38
CA THR A 232 -10.66 1.81 11.81
C THR A 232 -11.92 1.59 10.98
N GLY A 233 -12.27 0.34 10.67
CA GLY A 233 -13.31 0.04 9.71
C GLY A 233 -12.89 0.32 8.26
N TRP A 234 -11.59 0.40 8.00
CA TRP A 234 -11.07 0.78 6.69
C TRP A 234 -11.06 -0.41 5.74
N THR A 235 -11.54 -0.15 4.52
CA THR A 235 -11.36 -1.06 3.38
C THR A 235 -10.00 -0.83 2.72
N PRO A 236 -9.51 -1.72 1.83
CA PRO A 236 -8.26 -1.48 1.09
C PRO A 236 -8.25 -0.16 0.31
N MET A 237 -9.43 0.32 -0.12
CA MET A 237 -9.59 1.61 -0.79
C MET A 237 -9.30 2.80 0.15
N HIS A 238 -9.61 2.70 1.44
CA HIS A 238 -9.23 3.73 2.41
C HIS A 238 -7.70 3.79 2.57
N HIS A 239 -7.05 2.63 2.71
CA HIS A 239 -5.59 2.53 2.85
C HIS A 239 -4.85 3.10 1.62
N ILE A 240 -5.33 2.85 0.39
CA ILE A 240 -4.67 3.42 -0.80
C ILE A 240 -4.86 4.95 -0.90
N CYS A 241 -6.02 5.45 -0.48
CA CYS A 241 -6.30 6.89 -0.41
C CYS A 241 -5.41 7.59 0.62
N GLU A 242 -5.22 6.97 1.79
CA GLU A 242 -4.30 7.45 2.82
C GLU A 242 -2.85 7.44 2.33
N ALA A 243 -2.40 6.34 1.72
CA ALA A 243 -1.09 6.23 1.11
C ALA A 243 -0.81 7.35 0.09
N ALA A 244 -1.78 7.64 -0.78
CA ALA A 244 -1.69 8.73 -1.75
C ALA A 244 -1.63 10.11 -1.07
N ALA A 245 -2.44 10.32 -0.03
CA ALA A 245 -2.48 11.58 0.71
C ALA A 245 -1.20 11.86 1.52
N CYS A 246 -0.56 10.80 2.01
CA CYS A 246 0.76 10.83 2.65
C CYS A 246 1.92 11.08 1.68
N GLY A 247 1.65 11.28 0.38
CA GLY A 247 2.66 11.62 -0.62
C GLY A 247 3.43 10.42 -1.18
N ARG A 248 2.93 9.19 -1.00
CA ARG A 248 3.44 8.03 -1.76
C ARG A 248 3.01 8.16 -3.21
N ASP A 249 3.88 7.78 -4.15
CA ASP A 249 3.58 7.79 -5.59
C ASP A 249 2.60 6.65 -5.95
N VAL A 250 1.34 6.85 -5.61
CA VAL A 250 0.25 5.93 -5.92
C VAL A 250 -0.14 6.14 -7.38
N LYS A 251 0.10 5.12 -8.20
CA LYS A 251 -0.29 5.16 -9.61
C LYS A 251 -1.82 5.19 -9.73
N LEU A 252 -2.33 6.06 -10.59
CA LEU A 252 -3.76 6.11 -10.91
C LEU A 252 -4.32 4.73 -11.31
N SER A 253 -3.53 3.91 -12.00
CA SER A 253 -3.92 2.56 -12.40
C SER A 253 -4.24 1.65 -11.21
N THR A 254 -3.57 1.82 -10.08
CA THR A 254 -3.87 1.07 -8.85
C THR A 254 -5.24 1.43 -8.32
N VAL A 255 -5.55 2.73 -8.23
CA VAL A 255 -6.84 3.18 -7.76
C VAL A 255 -7.96 2.79 -8.72
N ARG A 256 -7.71 2.87 -10.03
CA ARG A 256 -8.63 2.39 -11.07
C ARG A 256 -9.03 0.93 -10.86
N VAL A 257 -8.07 0.04 -10.65
CA VAL A 257 -8.33 -1.40 -10.45
C VAL A 257 -9.22 -1.64 -9.23
N LEU A 258 -8.97 -0.91 -8.14
CA LEU A 258 -9.76 -1.03 -6.91
C LEU A 258 -11.18 -0.46 -7.11
N ALA A 259 -11.30 0.72 -7.73
CA ALA A 259 -12.57 1.38 -7.99
C ALA A 259 -13.42 0.68 -9.08
N GLU A 260 -12.80 -0.05 -10.02
CA GLU A 260 -13.50 -0.88 -11.02
C GLU A 260 -14.22 -2.07 -10.41
N ARG A 261 -13.75 -2.56 -9.26
CA ARG A 261 -14.25 -3.78 -8.65
C ARG A 261 -14.97 -3.55 -7.32
N HIS A 262 -14.99 -2.32 -6.80
CA HIS A 262 -15.56 -2.01 -5.49
C HIS A 262 -16.27 -0.63 -5.43
N PRO A 263 -17.39 -0.50 -4.68
CA PRO A 263 -17.99 0.81 -4.42
C PRO A 263 -17.04 1.74 -3.67
N VAL A 264 -16.88 2.96 -4.18
CA VAL A 264 -15.97 3.96 -3.58
C VAL A 264 -16.63 4.71 -2.40
N CYS A 265 -17.88 4.37 -2.11
CA CYS A 265 -18.74 5.04 -1.12
C CYS A 265 -18.79 4.32 0.24
N ASP A 266 -18.01 3.25 0.41
CA ASP A 266 -17.98 2.51 1.68
C ASP A 266 -17.48 3.39 2.81
N LYS A 267 -18.21 3.40 3.93
CA LYS A 267 -17.88 4.25 5.08
C LYS A 267 -17.08 3.48 6.13
N ASP A 268 -16.07 4.13 6.68
CA ASP A 268 -15.35 3.67 7.87
C ASP A 268 -16.23 3.73 9.14
N ASP A 269 -15.68 3.34 10.29
CA ASP A 269 -16.41 3.34 11.57
C ASP A 269 -16.79 4.75 12.05
N LYS A 270 -16.16 5.79 11.49
CA LYS A 270 -16.48 7.21 11.74
C LYS A 270 -17.47 7.77 10.71
N GLY A 271 -17.97 6.95 9.80
CA GLY A 271 -18.89 7.36 8.75
C GLY A 271 -18.24 8.08 7.56
N ARG A 272 -16.90 8.04 7.45
CA ARG A 272 -16.13 8.71 6.39
C ARG A 272 -15.89 7.76 5.23
N THR A 273 -15.98 8.26 4.00
CA THR A 273 -15.58 7.52 2.80
C THR A 273 -14.05 7.54 2.61
N PRO A 274 -13.47 6.71 1.73
CA PRO A 274 -12.04 6.78 1.39
C PRO A 274 -11.61 8.18 0.96
N PHE A 275 -12.49 8.88 0.25
CA PHE A 275 -12.25 10.24 -0.21
C PHE A 275 -12.31 11.27 0.90
N ASP A 276 -13.22 11.12 1.87
CA ASP A 276 -13.26 12.00 3.03
C ASP A 276 -11.96 11.88 3.83
N VAL A 277 -11.46 10.65 4.02
CA VAL A 277 -10.15 10.40 4.65
C VAL A 277 -9.02 11.03 3.85
N MET A 278 -9.01 10.85 2.53
CA MET A 278 -8.01 11.46 1.65
C MET A 278 -7.99 12.98 1.79
N SER A 279 -9.17 13.60 1.79
CA SER A 279 -9.36 15.05 1.83
C SER A 279 -8.87 15.64 3.15
N GLU A 280 -9.24 15.02 4.28
CA GLU A 280 -8.78 15.43 5.61
C GLU A 280 -7.25 15.44 5.74
N ILE A 281 -6.58 14.43 5.15
CA ILE A 281 -5.11 14.33 5.19
C ILE A 281 -4.48 15.39 4.28
N LEU A 282 -5.10 15.70 3.14
CA LEU A 282 -4.60 16.67 2.16
C LEU A 282 -4.82 18.12 2.54
N GLU A 283 -5.85 18.44 3.32
CA GLU A 283 -5.95 19.75 3.97
C GLU A 283 -4.71 20.05 4.83
N ARG A 284 -3.98 18.99 5.24
CA ARG A 284 -2.72 19.07 5.97
C ARG A 284 -1.47 18.94 5.07
N SER A 285 -1.62 18.70 3.75
CA SER A 285 -0.56 18.24 2.84
C SER A 285 -0.69 18.79 1.39
N GLU A 286 0.28 19.57 0.90
CA GLU A 286 0.24 20.22 -0.43
C GLU A 286 0.39 19.26 -1.65
N ARG A 287 0.69 17.97 -1.47
CA ARG A 287 1.28 17.11 -2.54
C ARG A 287 0.35 16.15 -3.29
N GLY A 288 -0.91 15.95 -2.92
CA GLY A 288 -1.73 14.85 -3.46
C GLY A 288 -2.71 15.16 -4.61
N LYS A 289 -2.65 16.36 -5.22
CA LYS A 289 -3.74 16.88 -6.09
C LYS A 289 -4.08 16.02 -7.31
N CYS A 290 -3.09 15.43 -7.98
CA CYS A 290 -3.29 14.72 -9.26
C CYS A 290 -3.95 13.33 -9.12
N ALA A 291 -3.72 12.62 -8.02
CA ALA A 291 -4.35 11.32 -7.81
C ALA A 291 -5.85 11.48 -7.56
N ILE A 292 -6.23 12.52 -6.82
CA ILE A 292 -7.62 12.77 -6.43
C ILE A 292 -8.50 13.07 -7.63
N GLU A 293 -8.00 13.85 -8.59
CA GLU A 293 -8.81 14.28 -9.73
C GLU A 293 -9.34 13.10 -10.53
N ALA A 294 -8.48 12.12 -10.79
CA ALA A 294 -8.88 10.90 -11.47
C ALA A 294 -9.74 9.98 -10.59
N CYS A 295 -9.46 9.90 -9.29
CA CYS A 295 -10.22 9.04 -8.40
C CYS A 295 -11.64 9.57 -8.19
N MET A 296 -11.81 10.88 -8.06
CA MET A 296 -13.13 11.53 -7.95
C MET A 296 -13.89 11.51 -9.28
N LYS A 297 -13.22 11.68 -10.44
CA LYS A 297 -13.86 11.48 -11.76
C LYS A 297 -14.47 10.08 -11.88
N MET A 298 -13.76 9.04 -11.42
CA MET A 298 -14.28 7.66 -11.39
C MET A 298 -15.40 7.43 -10.37
N SER A 299 -15.35 8.10 -9.22
CA SER A 299 -16.42 8.04 -8.21
C SER A 299 -17.72 8.62 -8.76
N CYS A 300 -17.65 9.79 -9.41
CA CYS A 300 -18.81 10.45 -10.01
C CYS A 300 -19.52 9.60 -11.08
N GLU A 301 -18.78 8.74 -11.79
CA GLU A 301 -19.37 7.82 -12.78
C GLU A 301 -20.12 6.62 -12.16
N ARG A 302 -19.85 6.30 -10.88
CA ARG A 302 -20.30 5.07 -10.23
C ARG A 302 -21.08 5.26 -8.94
N ALA A 303 -21.13 6.46 -8.39
CA ALA A 303 -21.89 6.76 -7.19
C ALA A 303 -23.40 6.59 -7.47
N PRO A 304 -24.12 5.80 -6.66
CA PRO A 304 -25.56 5.60 -6.81
C PRO A 304 -26.39 6.79 -6.32
N ASP A 305 -25.80 7.67 -5.51
CA ASP A 305 -26.44 8.85 -4.93
C ASP A 305 -25.89 10.14 -5.55
N ILE A 306 -26.82 10.97 -6.04
CA ILE A 306 -26.51 12.27 -6.63
C ILE A 306 -25.79 13.18 -5.63
N LEU A 307 -26.14 13.15 -4.35
CA LEU A 307 -25.53 13.99 -3.31
C LEU A 307 -24.05 13.66 -3.09
N GLU A 308 -23.66 12.39 -3.24
CA GLU A 308 -22.26 11.97 -3.14
C GLU A 308 -21.44 12.44 -4.35
N ILE A 309 -22.03 12.41 -5.56
CA ILE A 309 -21.43 13.01 -6.77
C ILE A 309 -21.13 14.49 -6.52
N PHE A 310 -22.05 15.25 -5.92
CA PHE A 310 -21.83 16.67 -5.61
C PHE A 310 -20.76 16.90 -4.56
N ARG A 311 -20.68 16.06 -3.52
CA ARG A 311 -19.58 16.15 -2.54
C ARG A 311 -18.23 15.91 -3.19
N HIS A 312 -18.11 14.89 -4.05
CA HIS A 312 -16.88 14.63 -4.79
C HIS A 312 -16.52 15.76 -5.77
N MET A 313 -17.49 16.37 -6.44
CA MET A 313 -17.26 17.54 -7.30
C MET A 313 -16.91 18.82 -6.53
N SER A 314 -17.51 19.04 -5.36
CA SER A 314 -17.12 20.12 -4.45
C SER A 314 -15.66 19.97 -4.00
N LEU A 315 -15.25 18.73 -3.71
CA LEU A 315 -13.89 18.40 -3.34
C LEU A 315 -12.90 18.61 -4.49
N LEU A 316 -13.22 18.15 -5.71
CA LEU A 316 -12.47 18.47 -6.94
C LEU A 316 -12.20 19.99 -7.07
N ASN A 317 -13.24 20.79 -6.85
CA ASN A 317 -13.16 22.25 -6.90
C ASN A 317 -12.33 22.87 -5.76
N HIS A 318 -12.25 22.20 -4.60
CA HIS A 318 -11.41 22.64 -3.48
C HIS A 318 -9.91 22.38 -3.74
N ILE A 319 -9.61 21.27 -4.42
CA ILE A 319 -8.25 20.83 -4.78
C ILE A 319 -7.67 21.68 -5.91
N ALA A 320 -8.52 22.06 -6.88
CA ALA A 320 -8.16 22.95 -7.98
C ALA A 320 -7.68 24.33 -7.49
N SER A 321 -6.76 24.93 -8.25
CA SER A 321 -6.01 26.17 -7.94
C SER A 321 -6.87 27.28 -7.32
N PRO A 322 -6.33 28.12 -6.41
CA PRO A 322 -7.07 29.24 -5.79
C PRO A 322 -7.63 30.27 -6.78
N ASN A 323 -7.17 30.28 -8.03
CA ASN A 323 -7.75 31.03 -9.14
C ASN A 323 -7.98 30.07 -10.31
N LEU A 324 -9.25 29.79 -10.63
CA LEU A 324 -9.62 28.99 -11.78
C LEU A 324 -9.54 29.86 -13.05
N ASP A 325 -8.79 29.42 -14.05
CA ASP A 325 -8.74 30.12 -15.34
C ASP A 325 -9.84 29.64 -16.32
N LYS A 326 -9.96 30.30 -17.48
CA LYS A 326 -10.94 29.95 -18.54
C LYS A 326 -10.83 28.50 -19.00
N SER A 327 -9.62 27.93 -19.02
CA SER A 327 -9.35 26.57 -19.50
C SER A 327 -9.82 25.54 -18.48
N GLU A 328 -9.52 25.77 -17.21
CA GLU A 328 -9.89 24.88 -16.10
C GLU A 328 -11.42 24.82 -15.91
N VAL A 329 -12.10 25.96 -16.03
CA VAL A 329 -13.58 26.02 -16.02
C VAL A 329 -14.19 25.26 -17.21
N SER A 330 -13.57 25.38 -18.39
CA SER A 330 -14.00 24.67 -19.60
C SER A 330 -13.86 23.15 -19.47
N GLU A 331 -12.76 22.68 -18.89
CA GLU A 331 -12.51 21.24 -18.67
C GLU A 331 -13.43 20.64 -17.61
N ALA A 332 -13.72 21.39 -16.53
CA ALA A 332 -14.69 20.98 -15.52
C ALA A 332 -16.10 20.82 -16.12
N LEU A 333 -16.51 21.78 -16.95
CA LEU A 333 -17.77 21.70 -17.72
C LEU A 333 -17.79 20.52 -18.69
N ASP A 334 -16.70 20.27 -19.43
CA ASP A 334 -16.61 19.11 -20.34
C ASP A 334 -16.70 17.78 -19.59
N THR A 335 -16.11 17.71 -18.40
CA THR A 335 -16.20 16.55 -17.52
C THR A 335 -17.63 16.37 -17.01
N MET A 336 -18.29 17.42 -16.52
CA MET A 336 -19.69 17.36 -16.07
C MET A 336 -20.66 16.97 -17.19
N ILE A 337 -20.41 17.46 -18.41
CA ILE A 337 -21.20 17.14 -19.60
C ILE A 337 -20.95 15.68 -20.04
N SER A 338 -19.75 15.12 -19.82
CA SER A 338 -19.43 13.75 -20.23
C SER A 338 -20.01 12.67 -19.29
N LEU A 339 -20.24 13.01 -18.01
CA LEU A 339 -20.87 12.14 -17.03
C LEU A 339 -22.29 11.70 -17.46
N LYS A 340 -22.66 10.44 -17.14
CA LYS A 340 -24.00 9.89 -17.36
C LYS A 340 -24.89 10.21 -16.15
N TRP A 341 -25.74 11.21 -16.28
CA TRP A 341 -26.72 11.58 -15.26
C TRP A 341 -27.94 10.64 -15.29
N PRO A 342 -28.58 10.36 -14.14
CA PRO A 342 -29.91 9.75 -14.10
C PRO A 342 -30.92 10.60 -14.88
N GLN A 343 -31.92 9.96 -15.52
CA GLN A 343 -32.97 10.69 -16.27
C GLN A 343 -33.81 11.56 -15.32
N GLY A 344 -34.09 12.82 -15.72
CA GLY A 344 -34.98 13.73 -14.98
C GLY A 344 -34.30 14.72 -14.02
N VAL A 345 -33.01 15.01 -14.24
CA VAL A 345 -32.22 15.94 -13.40
C VAL A 345 -32.07 17.29 -14.12
N THR A 346 -32.60 18.36 -13.51
CA THR A 346 -32.40 19.74 -13.98
C THR A 346 -31.24 20.38 -13.23
N VAL A 347 -30.22 20.81 -13.97
CA VAL A 347 -29.03 21.47 -13.43
C VAL A 347 -29.20 22.99 -13.46
N PHE A 348 -29.21 23.63 -12.28
CA PHE A 348 -29.28 25.08 -12.12
C PHE A 348 -27.90 25.67 -11.86
N PHE A 349 -27.53 26.65 -12.69
CA PHE A 349 -26.35 27.48 -12.47
C PHE A 349 -26.80 28.82 -11.87
N ASP A 350 -26.62 29.00 -10.56
CA ASP A 350 -26.82 30.29 -9.88
C ASP A 350 -25.48 31.05 -9.81
N PHE A 351 -25.42 32.24 -10.41
CA PHE A 351 -24.20 33.04 -10.46
C PHE A 351 -24.03 34.01 -9.27
N TYR A 352 -24.98 34.07 -8.32
CA TYR A 352 -24.86 34.87 -7.09
C TYR A 352 -25.80 34.35 -5.96
N PRO A 353 -25.31 33.64 -4.91
CA PRO A 353 -23.93 33.35 -4.54
C PRO A 353 -23.52 31.93 -4.99
N LEU A 354 -23.01 31.80 -6.23
CA LEU A 354 -22.33 30.62 -6.80
C LEU A 354 -22.72 29.28 -6.14
N SER A 355 -23.98 28.89 -6.35
CA SER A 355 -24.56 27.65 -5.87
C SER A 355 -25.05 26.83 -7.06
N LEU A 356 -24.48 25.65 -7.26
CA LEU A 356 -24.98 24.68 -8.21
C LEU A 356 -26.18 23.99 -7.55
N CYS A 357 -27.39 24.31 -7.97
CA CYS A 357 -28.61 23.70 -7.45
C CYS A 357 -29.06 22.57 -8.38
N LEU A 358 -29.41 21.41 -7.83
CA LEU A 358 -30.20 20.41 -8.55
C LEU A 358 -31.55 20.29 -7.88
N LEU A 359 -32.62 20.31 -8.68
CA LEU A 359 -33.96 19.96 -8.21
C LEU A 359 -34.37 18.64 -8.87
N PRO A 360 -34.75 17.60 -8.11
CA PRO A 360 -35.62 16.58 -8.65
C PRO A 360 -36.97 17.22 -8.97
N MET A 361 -37.58 16.86 -10.10
CA MET A 361 -38.83 17.48 -10.58
C MET A 361 -40.03 17.38 -9.63
N ASP A 362 -39.94 16.60 -8.54
CA ASP A 362 -41.13 16.21 -7.76
C ASP A 362 -41.19 16.66 -6.29
N ASP A 363 -40.22 17.36 -5.71
CA ASP A 363 -40.37 17.84 -4.31
C ASP A 363 -39.79 19.24 -4.07
N LEU A 364 -40.67 20.24 -4.00
CA LEU A 364 -40.41 21.54 -3.42
C LEU A 364 -40.23 21.40 -1.91
N LEU A 365 -39.00 21.37 -1.41
CA LEU A 365 -38.65 21.76 -0.04
C LEU A 365 -37.12 21.89 0.08
N MET A 366 -36.57 23.11 0.09
CA MET A 366 -35.19 23.36 0.55
C MET A 366 -34.89 24.86 0.80
N PRO A 367 -34.47 25.20 2.03
CA PRO A 367 -33.55 26.32 2.29
C PRO A 367 -32.10 25.91 2.66
N ASP A 368 -31.78 24.63 2.86
CA ASP A 368 -30.52 24.21 3.54
C ASP A 368 -29.39 23.67 2.61
N ILE A 369 -29.55 23.60 1.28
CA ILE A 369 -28.52 23.12 0.34
C ILE A 369 -27.63 24.25 -0.23
N LEU A 370 -27.91 25.51 0.08
CA LEU A 370 -27.38 26.67 -0.64
C LEU A 370 -25.92 27.12 -0.32
N SER A 371 -25.09 26.36 0.41
CA SER A 371 -23.91 26.97 1.08
C SER A 371 -22.48 26.56 0.66
N VAL A 372 -22.20 25.81 -0.41
CA VAL A 372 -20.86 25.16 -0.49
C VAL A 372 -19.86 25.57 -1.59
N ILE A 373 -20.19 26.23 -2.71
CA ILE A 373 -19.19 26.35 -3.82
C ILE A 373 -19.04 27.77 -4.37
N GLY A 374 -18.64 28.73 -3.55
CA GLY A 374 -18.41 30.10 -4.03
C GLY A 374 -17.11 30.70 -3.54
N ARG A 375 -16.13 30.89 -4.44
CA ARG A 375 -15.17 32.03 -4.52
C ARG A 375 -13.87 31.67 -5.28
N ARG A 376 -13.85 31.40 -6.59
CA ARG A 376 -12.56 31.22 -7.34
C ARG A 376 -12.50 31.68 -8.81
N CYS A 377 -13.50 32.36 -9.40
CA CYS A 377 -13.42 32.85 -10.79
C CYS A 377 -14.29 34.10 -11.08
N SER A 378 -13.95 34.91 -12.09
CA SER A 378 -14.72 36.10 -12.49
C SER A 378 -15.92 35.75 -13.40
N LEU A 379 -17.04 36.48 -13.22
CA LEU A 379 -18.30 36.30 -13.97
C LEU A 379 -18.11 36.35 -15.49
N ASP A 380 -17.21 37.22 -15.96
CA ASP A 380 -16.94 37.40 -17.39
C ASP A 380 -16.28 36.18 -18.03
N THR A 381 -15.41 35.51 -17.28
CA THR A 381 -14.70 34.30 -17.69
C THR A 381 -15.65 33.13 -17.86
N MET A 382 -16.52 32.90 -16.87
CA MET A 382 -17.52 31.83 -16.93
C MET A 382 -18.53 32.04 -18.07
N TRP A 383 -18.97 33.28 -18.27
CA TRP A 383 -19.91 33.64 -19.33
C TRP A 383 -19.39 33.33 -20.74
N GLU A 384 -18.10 33.55 -20.96
CA GLU A 384 -17.47 33.29 -22.26
C GLU A 384 -17.36 31.79 -22.55
N VAL A 385 -17.05 30.99 -21.52
CA VAL A 385 -16.93 29.52 -21.63
C VAL A 385 -18.28 28.87 -21.89
N VAL A 386 -19.32 29.23 -21.14
CA VAL A 386 -20.69 28.69 -21.32
C VAL A 386 -21.24 29.07 -22.70
N ARG A 387 -21.04 30.30 -23.15
CA ARG A 387 -21.47 30.76 -24.48
C ARG A 387 -20.77 29.98 -25.60
N ASN A 388 -19.48 29.66 -25.44
CA ASN A 388 -18.73 28.88 -26.42
C ASN A 388 -19.15 27.41 -26.48
N LYS A 389 -19.74 26.86 -25.40
CA LYS A 389 -20.16 25.45 -25.30
C LYS A 389 -21.67 25.22 -25.42
N SER A 390 -22.47 26.28 -25.64
CA SER A 390 -23.93 26.22 -25.78
C SER A 390 -24.41 25.20 -26.83
N ASN A 391 -23.68 25.06 -27.94
CA ASN A 391 -23.97 24.09 -29.01
C ASN A 391 -23.77 22.62 -28.62
N ILE A 392 -22.93 22.34 -27.61
CA ILE A 392 -22.69 20.98 -27.08
C ILE A 392 -23.76 20.64 -26.05
N LEU A 393 -24.11 21.62 -25.22
CA LEU A 393 -25.17 21.53 -24.22
C LEU A 393 -26.55 21.28 -24.87
N GLY A 394 -26.84 21.97 -25.99
CA GLY A 394 -28.06 21.77 -26.78
C GLY A 394 -28.19 20.40 -27.47
N LYS A 395 -27.14 19.56 -27.48
CA LYS A 395 -27.19 18.19 -28.01
C LYS A 395 -27.55 17.12 -26.97
N LYS A 396 -27.51 17.44 -25.67
CA LYS A 396 -27.87 16.54 -24.57
C LYS A 396 -29.15 16.94 -23.84
N GLY A 397 -29.72 18.13 -24.12
CA GLY A 397 -30.93 18.67 -23.49
C GLY A 397 -31.33 20.04 -24.04
N GLU A 398 -32.52 20.54 -23.70
CA GLU A 398 -32.96 21.89 -24.08
C GLU A 398 -32.32 22.94 -23.15
N LEU A 399 -31.51 23.83 -23.73
CA LEU A 399 -30.96 24.99 -23.03
C LEU A 399 -31.92 26.16 -23.22
N LEU A 400 -32.73 26.42 -22.19
CA LEU A 400 -33.71 27.48 -22.23
C LEU A 400 -33.16 28.70 -21.46
N GLU A 401 -33.10 29.85 -22.12
CA GLU A 401 -32.73 31.13 -21.48
C GLU A 401 -33.95 31.69 -20.73
N LEU A 402 -33.81 31.98 -19.43
CA LEU A 402 -34.78 32.83 -18.74
C LEU A 402 -34.39 34.30 -18.96
N LEU A 403 -35.07 34.91 -19.93
CA LEU A 403 -35.07 36.35 -20.14
C LEU A 403 -35.71 37.05 -18.94
N THR A 404 -34.94 37.81 -18.17
CA THR A 404 -35.48 39.00 -17.51
C THR A 404 -34.71 40.23 -17.94
N ASP A 405 -35.27 40.80 -19.00
CA ASP A 405 -35.12 42.16 -19.50
C ASP A 405 -33.82 42.56 -20.22
N SER A 406 -34.08 43.21 -21.35
CA SER A 406 -33.18 43.56 -22.41
C SER A 406 -32.00 44.45 -21.96
N LYS A 407 -30.79 44.09 -22.39
CA LYS A 407 -29.50 44.81 -22.29
C LYS A 407 -28.54 44.48 -21.13
N LYS A 408 -28.79 43.47 -20.30
CA LYS A 408 -27.79 42.95 -19.34
C LYS A 408 -27.46 41.47 -19.57
N LYS A 409 -26.26 41.05 -19.17
CA LYS A 409 -25.85 39.63 -19.14
C LYS A 409 -26.86 38.89 -18.26
N PRO A 410 -27.43 37.74 -18.69
CA PRO A 410 -28.33 36.96 -17.85
C PRO A 410 -27.67 36.59 -16.51
N ASP A 411 -28.47 36.58 -15.44
CA ASP A 411 -28.00 36.22 -14.11
C ASP A 411 -28.10 34.70 -13.83
N TYR A 412 -28.80 33.95 -14.70
CA TYR A 412 -29.13 32.54 -14.50
C TYR A 412 -29.17 31.72 -15.80
N PHE A 413 -28.84 30.43 -15.71
CA PHE A 413 -29.07 29.43 -16.76
C PHE A 413 -29.56 28.11 -16.19
N TYR A 414 -30.37 27.39 -16.97
CA TYR A 414 -30.75 26.01 -16.66
C TYR A 414 -30.45 25.08 -17.83
N LEU A 415 -29.96 23.90 -17.47
CA LEU A 415 -29.73 22.79 -18.37
C LEU A 415 -30.63 21.65 -17.93
N SER A 416 -31.68 21.37 -18.70
CA SER A 416 -32.53 20.20 -18.52
C SER A 416 -31.92 19.05 -19.32
N ILE A 417 -31.40 18.00 -18.65
CA ILE A 417 -30.79 16.82 -19.30
C ILE A 417 -31.79 15.65 -19.37
#